data_AF-A0A454XLW8-F1
#
_entry.id   AF-A0A454XLW8-F1
#
_cell.length_a   1.000
_cell.length_b   1.000
_cell.length_c   1.000
_cell.angle_alpha   90.00
_cell.angle_beta   90.00
_cell.angle_gamma   90.00
#
_symmetry.space_group_name_H-M   'P 1'
#
loop_
_entity.id
_entity.type
_entity.pdbx_description
1 polymer ?
#
loop_
_entity_poly.entity_id
_entity_poly.type
_entity_poly.pdbx_seq_one_letter_code
_entity_poly.pdbx_strand_id
1 'polypeptide(L)'
;MLKLLILSVAVLVVVLAGTAQEDACEKEVKVKMNSETDFSLKLAVGMAMIFQKLGNKSAMKTTYIGLSKANQDRVRNYYLVGACLPFQSKLDE
;
A
#
# COMPACT_ATOMS: atom_id res chain seq x y z
N MET A 1 0.94 -41.31 -17.85
CA MET A 1 0.53 -40.35 -16.80
C MET A 1 1.58 -39.25 -16.70
N LEU A 2 1.45 -38.17 -17.48
CA LEU A 2 2.46 -37.10 -17.53
C LEU A 2 1.77 -35.76 -17.78
N LYS A 3 1.02 -35.26 -16.79
CA LYS A 3 0.24 -34.02 -16.91
C LYS A 3 0.17 -33.19 -15.62
N LEU A 4 1.07 -33.39 -14.66
CA LEU A 4 0.93 -32.82 -13.30
C LEU A 4 2.18 -32.11 -12.74
N LEU A 5 3.12 -31.63 -13.57
CA LEU A 5 4.38 -31.05 -13.06
C LEU A 5 4.65 -29.60 -13.48
N ILE A 6 3.78 -28.96 -14.25
CA ILE A 6 4.05 -27.60 -14.78
C ILE A 6 3.39 -26.49 -13.94
N LEU A 7 2.48 -26.81 -13.00
CA LEU A 7 1.74 -25.77 -12.26
C LEU A 7 2.50 -25.15 -11.06
N SER A 8 3.64 -25.71 -10.63
CA SER A 8 4.25 -25.36 -9.34
C SER A 8 5.26 -24.21 -9.40
N VAL A 9 5.82 -23.89 -10.56
CA VAL A 9 6.90 -22.87 -10.68
C VAL A 9 6.34 -21.46 -10.83
N ALA A 10 5.16 -21.30 -11.43
CA ALA A 10 4.54 -19.99 -11.63
C ALA A 10 4.09 -19.33 -10.31
N VAL A 11 3.72 -20.13 -9.30
CA VAL A 11 3.22 -19.62 -8.01
C VAL A 11 4.35 -18.95 -7.19
N LEU A 12 5.59 -19.44 -7.30
CA LEU A 12 6.70 -18.92 -6.50
C LEU A 12 7.17 -17.52 -6.95
N VAL A 13 7.11 -17.24 -8.27
CA VAL A 13 7.52 -15.95 -8.84
C VAL A 13 6.55 -14.83 -8.47
N VAL A 14 5.26 -15.14 -8.38
CA VAL A 14 4.22 -14.16 -8.02
C VAL A 14 4.32 -13.71 -6.56
N VAL A 15 4.71 -14.63 -5.65
CA VAL A 15 4.85 -14.33 -4.22
C VAL A 15 6.04 -13.41 -3.96
N LEU A 16 7.17 -13.60 -4.65
CA LEU A 16 8.37 -12.78 -4.50
C LEU A 16 8.22 -11.35 -5.06
N ALA A 17 7.43 -11.18 -6.12
CA ALA A 17 7.16 -9.87 -6.69
C ALA A 17 6.31 -8.99 -5.75
N GLY A 18 5.38 -9.58 -5.01
CA GLY A 18 4.53 -8.87 -4.05
C GLY A 18 5.32 -8.24 -2.91
N THR A 19 6.29 -8.96 -2.33
CA THR A 19 7.07 -8.47 -1.18
C THR A 19 8.04 -7.36 -1.56
N ALA A 20 8.69 -7.47 -2.73
CA ALA A 20 9.62 -6.44 -3.20
C ALA A 20 8.92 -5.10 -3.49
N GLN A 21 7.68 -5.15 -4.00
CA GLN A 21 6.89 -3.94 -4.28
C GLN A 21 6.34 -3.30 -3.02
N GLU A 22 5.89 -4.10 -2.05
CA GLU A 22 5.49 -3.63 -0.71
C GLU A 22 6.65 -2.92 0.01
N ASP A 23 7.84 -3.49 -0.02
CA ASP A 23 9.04 -2.91 0.59
C ASP A 23 9.47 -1.60 -0.08
N ALA A 24 9.36 -1.51 -1.41
CA ALA A 24 9.67 -0.30 -2.15
C ALA A 24 8.69 0.84 -1.83
N CYS A 25 7.38 0.52 -1.78
CA CYS A 25 6.37 1.48 -1.39
C CYS A 25 6.57 1.99 0.04
N GLU A 26 6.84 1.09 1.00
CA GLU A 26 7.08 1.49 2.38
C GLU A 26 8.28 2.43 2.51
N LYS A 27 9.38 2.16 1.81
CA LYS A 27 10.55 3.05 1.80
C LYS A 27 10.21 4.43 1.27
N GLU A 28 9.51 4.52 0.14
CA GLU A 28 9.08 5.81 -0.42
C GLU A 28 8.17 6.59 0.54
N VAL A 29 7.15 5.92 1.08
CA VAL A 29 6.21 6.53 2.03
C VAL A 29 6.94 7.00 3.28
N LYS A 30 7.87 6.21 3.83
CA LYS A 30 8.64 6.57 5.03
C LYS A 30 9.49 7.82 4.81
N VAL A 31 10.13 7.95 3.64
CA VAL A 31 10.88 9.16 3.29
C VAL A 31 9.97 10.39 3.27
N LYS A 32 8.80 10.29 2.63
CA LYS A 32 7.81 11.37 2.55
C LYS A 32 7.19 11.71 3.92
N MET A 33 7.03 10.73 4.79
CA MET A 33 6.52 10.92 6.15
C MET A 33 7.52 11.63 7.06
N ASN A 34 8.83 11.53 6.79
CA ASN A 34 9.84 12.23 7.58
C ASN A 34 9.78 13.75 7.41
N SER A 35 9.36 14.23 6.23
CA SER A 35 9.16 15.65 5.95
C SER A 35 7.73 16.14 6.22
N GLU A 36 6.81 15.26 6.62
CA GLU A 36 5.42 15.64 6.90
C GLU A 36 5.30 16.35 8.25
N THR A 37 4.77 17.57 8.22
CA THR A 37 4.53 18.40 9.41
C THR A 37 3.11 18.26 9.95
N ASP A 38 2.14 17.87 9.12
CA ASP A 38 0.79 17.56 9.56
C ASP A 38 0.79 16.21 10.30
N PHE A 39 0.73 16.27 11.63
CA PHE A 39 0.74 15.09 12.48
C PHE A 39 -0.44 14.15 12.17
N SER A 40 -1.63 14.70 11.92
CA SER A 40 -2.82 13.91 11.62
C SER A 40 -2.67 13.17 10.29
N LEU A 41 -2.13 13.84 9.28
CA LEU A 41 -1.85 13.20 7.99
C LEU A 41 -0.75 12.14 8.11
N LYS A 42 0.33 12.45 8.82
CA LYS A 42 1.43 11.50 9.08
C LYS A 42 0.93 10.25 9.79
N LEU A 43 0.08 10.41 10.81
CA LEU A 43 -0.53 9.30 11.52
C LEU A 43 -1.45 8.49 10.60
N ALA A 44 -2.31 9.14 9.83
CA ALA A 44 -3.22 8.47 8.92
C ALA A 44 -2.50 7.65 7.85
N VAL A 45 -1.46 8.21 7.22
CA VAL A 45 -0.62 7.49 6.25
C VAL A 45 0.08 6.30 6.91
N GLY A 46 0.66 6.49 8.10
CA GLY A 46 1.30 5.41 8.85
C GLY A 46 0.34 4.27 9.18
N MET A 47 -0.85 4.60 9.68
CA MET A 47 -1.89 3.61 10.01
C MET A 47 -2.40 2.89 8.76
N ALA A 48 -2.60 3.61 7.65
CA ALA A 48 -2.99 3.00 6.38
C ALA A 48 -1.97 1.96 5.90
N MET A 49 -0.66 2.24 6.04
CA MET A 49 0.40 1.29 5.71
C MET A 49 0.41 0.07 6.64
N ILE A 50 0.18 0.26 7.95
CA ILE A 50 0.05 -0.84 8.91
C ILE A 50 -1.15 -1.73 8.55
N PHE A 51 -2.31 -1.12 8.30
CA PHE A 51 -3.51 -1.88 7.94
C PHE A 51 -3.36 -2.62 6.61
N GLN A 52 -2.67 -2.03 5.64
CA GLN A 52 -2.32 -2.72 4.39
C GLN A 52 -1.47 -3.97 4.65
N LYS A 53 -0.43 -3.87 5.50
CA LYS A 53 0.41 -5.02 5.87
C LYS A 53 -0.37 -6.11 6.62
N LEU A 54 -1.35 -5.71 7.42
CA LEU A 54 -2.24 -6.62 8.13
C LEU A 54 -3.36 -7.18 7.24
N GLY A 55 -3.43 -6.78 5.96
CA GLY A 55 -4.53 -7.16 5.06
C GLY A 55 -5.89 -6.56 5.45
N ASN A 56 -5.93 -5.60 6.36
CA ASN A 56 -7.15 -5.00 6.88
C ASN A 56 -7.62 -3.82 6.00
N LYS A 57 -8.18 -4.16 4.83
CA LYS A 57 -8.69 -3.17 3.86
C LYS A 57 -9.74 -2.22 4.46
N SER A 58 -10.61 -2.73 5.34
CA SER A 58 -11.69 -1.95 5.96
C SER A 58 -11.15 -0.83 6.86
N ALA A 59 -10.18 -1.16 7.71
CA ALA A 59 -9.55 -0.17 8.58
C ALA A 59 -8.76 0.87 7.76
N MET A 60 -8.02 0.43 6.73
CA MET A 60 -7.32 1.32 5.80
C MET A 60 -8.28 2.33 5.14
N LYS A 61 -9.40 1.83 4.58
CA LYS A 61 -10.42 2.65 3.93
C LYS A 61 -11.08 3.63 4.91
N THR A 62 -11.36 3.17 6.14
CA THR A 62 -11.92 4.03 7.20
C THR A 62 -10.97 5.15 7.57
N THR A 63 -9.66 4.87 7.71
CA THR A 63 -8.64 5.89 7.96
C THR A 63 -8.56 6.89 6.82
N TYR A 64 -8.64 6.44 5.56
CA TYR A 64 -8.62 7.32 4.39
C TYR A 64 -9.88 8.19 4.28
N ILE A 65 -11.08 7.63 4.44
CA ILE A 65 -12.36 8.38 4.35
C ILE A 65 -12.49 9.41 5.47
N GLY A 66 -11.92 9.14 6.64
CA GLY A 66 -11.91 10.08 7.77
C GLY A 66 -11.06 11.34 7.55
N LEU A 67 -10.26 11.39 6.48
CA LEU A 67 -9.45 12.57 6.13
C LEU A 67 -10.29 13.64 5.40
N SER A 68 -9.85 14.89 5.52
CA SER A 68 -10.34 15.97 4.66
C SER A 68 -10.02 15.66 3.18
N LYS A 69 -10.81 16.20 2.25
CA LYS A 69 -10.58 16.00 0.81
C LYS A 69 -9.16 16.38 0.37
N ALA A 70 -8.62 17.49 0.87
CA ALA A 70 -7.25 17.90 0.61
C ALA A 70 -6.21 16.87 1.09
N ASN A 71 -6.44 16.26 2.25
CA ASN A 71 -5.56 15.21 2.78
C ASN A 71 -5.73 13.88 2.04
N GLN A 72 -6.94 13.52 1.61
CA GLN A 72 -7.18 12.39 0.72
C GLN A 72 -6.40 12.56 -0.60
N ASP A 73 -6.45 13.75 -1.19
CA ASP A 73 -5.71 14.07 -2.42
C ASP A 73 -4.19 13.99 -2.21
N ARG A 74 -3.68 14.43 -1.06
CA ARG A 74 -2.26 14.27 -0.70
C ARG A 74 -1.88 12.80 -0.52
N VAL A 75 -2.69 12.00 0.17
CA VAL A 75 -2.46 10.56 0.29
C VAL A 75 -2.37 9.92 -1.09
N ARG A 76 -3.33 10.22 -1.98
CA ARG A 76 -3.40 9.64 -3.32
C ARG A 76 -2.25 10.07 -4.22
N ASN A 77 -2.00 11.38 -4.31
CA ASN A 77 -1.14 11.96 -5.35
C ASN A 77 0.30 12.23 -4.88
N TYR A 78 0.57 12.20 -3.58
CA TYR A 78 1.91 12.38 -3.04
C TYR A 78 2.43 11.10 -2.38
N TYR A 79 1.65 10.43 -1.52
CA TYR A 79 2.12 9.24 -0.82
C TYR A 79 2.02 7.96 -1.64
N LEU A 80 0.89 7.72 -2.30
CA LEU A 80 0.59 6.45 -2.97
C LEU A 80 0.93 6.43 -4.47
N VAL A 81 2.07 7.01 -4.83
CA VAL A 81 2.58 7.04 -6.23
C VAL A 81 3.73 6.05 -6.44
N GLY A 82 4.21 5.90 -7.68
CA GLY A 82 5.38 5.08 -7.99
C GLY A 82 5.20 3.62 -7.62
N ALA A 83 6.05 3.10 -6.74
CA ALA A 83 5.93 1.74 -6.23
C ALA A 83 4.60 1.47 -5.48
N CYS A 84 3.92 2.53 -5.04
CA CYS A 84 2.68 2.43 -4.27
C CYS A 84 1.38 2.40 -5.10
N LEU A 85 1.44 2.54 -6.43
CA LEU A 85 0.25 2.57 -7.29
C LEU A 85 -0.71 1.38 -7.09
N PRO A 86 -0.24 0.13 -6.88
CA PRO A 86 -1.16 -0.98 -6.59
C PRO A 86 -1.95 -0.80 -5.30
N PHE A 87 -1.41 -0.12 -4.28
CA PHE A 87 -2.14 0.15 -3.04
C PHE A 87 -3.18 1.26 -3.23
N GLN A 88 -2.87 2.24 -4.08
CA GLN A 88 -3.82 3.29 -4.44
C GLN A 88 -5.12 2.71 -5.01
N SER A 89 -5.03 1.71 -5.90
CA SER A 89 -6.20 1.04 -6.48
C SER A 89 -7.08 0.34 -5.44
N LYS A 90 -6.49 -0.14 -4.34
CA LYS A 90 -7.21 -0.82 -3.24
C LYS A 90 -8.00 0.13 -2.35
N LEU A 91 -7.80 1.45 -2.45
CA LEU A 91 -8.63 2.43 -1.75
C LEU A 91 -10.01 2.61 -2.40
N ASP A 92 -10.11 2.29 -3.70
CA ASP A 92 -11.32 2.47 -4.50
C ASP A 92 -12.22 1.22 -4.51
N GLU A 93 -11.68 0.05 -4.15
CA GLU A 93 -12.42 -1.20 -3.90
C GLU A 93 -13.26 -1.13 -2.61
#